data_AF-A0A9E6RRN8-F1
#
_entry.id   AF-A0A9E6RRN8-F1
#
_cell.length_a   1.000
_cell.length_b   1.000
_cell.length_c   1.000
_cell.angle_alpha   90.00
_cell.angle_beta   90.00
_cell.angle_gamma   90.00
#
_symmetry.space_group_name_H-M   'P 1'
#
loop_
_entity.id
_entity.type
_entity.pdbx_description
1 polymer ?
#
loop_
_entity_poly.entity_id
_entity_poly.type
_entity_poly.pdbx_seq_one_letter_code
_entity_poly.pdbx_strand_id
1 'polypeptide(L)' 'AEQTVVCGDSGNDIALFAVGKERGIIVGNARPELLQWHQQNPANHRYLAQNFCAAGILEGLKHFSFLE' A
#
# COMPACT_ATOMS: atom_id res chain seq x y z
N ALA A 1 6.55 2.13 -14.04
CA ALA A 1 6.22 1.64 -12.68
C ALA A 1 7.06 2.29 -11.57
N GLU A 2 8.35 2.60 -11.76
CA GLU A 2 9.20 3.13 -10.67
C GLU A 2 8.81 4.53 -10.15
N GLN A 3 7.93 5.26 -10.83
CA GLN A 3 7.44 6.58 -10.42
C GLN A 3 5.97 6.56 -9.99
N THR A 4 5.37 5.38 -9.85
CA THR A 4 3.95 5.23 -9.53
C THR A 4 3.81 4.56 -8.17
N VAL A 5 2.96 5.15 -7.34
CA VAL A 5 2.60 4.61 -6.03
C VAL A 5 1.08 4.53 -5.96
N VAL A 6 0.54 3.35 -5.63
CA VAL A 6 -0.88 3.15 -5.34
C VAL A 6 -1.11 3.12 -3.84
N CYS A 7 -2.23 3.66 -3.38
CA CYS A 7 -2.60 3.70 -1.98
C CYS A 7 -4.02 3.14 -1.80
N GLY A 8 -4.29 2.40 -0.73
CA GLY A 8 -5.61 1.81 -0.49
C GLY A 8 -5.84 1.41 0.96
N ASP A 9 -7.11 1.29 1.32
CA ASP A 9 -7.59 0.90 2.64
C ASP A 9 -8.56 -0.28 2.62
N SER A 10 -9.27 -0.56 1.53
CA SER A 10 -10.30 -1.61 1.54
C SER A 10 -10.29 -2.53 0.33
N GLY A 11 -11.22 -3.49 0.29
CA GLY A 11 -11.24 -4.54 -0.72
C GLY A 11 -11.39 -4.05 -2.15
N ASN A 12 -12.03 -2.90 -2.37
CA ASN A 12 -12.13 -2.28 -3.70
C ASN A 12 -10.76 -1.86 -4.27
N ASP A 13 -9.78 -1.60 -3.40
CA ASP A 13 -8.43 -1.17 -3.79
C ASP A 13 -7.54 -2.34 -4.19
N ILE A 14 -7.96 -3.59 -3.95
CA ILE A 14 -7.20 -4.79 -4.35
C ILE A 14 -6.81 -4.73 -5.83
N ALA A 15 -7.69 -4.22 -6.69
CA ALA A 15 -7.41 -4.08 -8.13
C ALA A 15 -6.18 -3.20 -8.41
N LEU A 16 -5.91 -2.19 -7.57
CA LEU A 16 -4.72 -1.33 -7.68
C LEU A 16 -3.44 -2.10 -7.35
N PHE A 17 -3.51 -3.04 -6.42
CA PHE A 17 -2.36 -3.82 -5.94
C PHE A 17 -2.13 -5.13 -6.69
N ALA A 18 -3.18 -5.68 -7.29
CA ALA A 18 -3.17 -7.00 -7.94
C ALA A 18 -2.57 -6.95 -9.35
N VAL A 19 -2.53 -5.77 -9.97
CA VAL A 19 -2.03 -5.58 -11.33
C VAL A 19 -0.66 -4.92 -11.29
N GLY A 20 0.30 -5.47 -12.03
CA GLY A 20 1.61 -4.87 -12.22
C GLY A 20 2.59 -5.07 -11.06
N LYS A 21 3.54 -4.16 -10.95
CA LYS A 21 4.68 -4.18 -10.00
C LYS A 21 4.97 -2.80 -9.40
N GLU A 22 3.98 -1.91 -9.49
CA GLU A 22 4.03 -0.57 -8.92
C GLU A 22 4.15 -0.66 -7.40
N ARG A 23 4.75 0.38 -6.80
CA ARG A 23 4.87 0.46 -5.36
C ARG A 23 3.48 0.66 -4.76
N GLY A 24 3.17 -0.09 -3.70
CA GLY A 24 1.87 -0.02 -3.04
C GLY A 24 2.00 0.35 -1.58
N ILE A 25 1.12 1.22 -1.10
CA ILE A 25 0.99 1.59 0.31
C ILE A 25 -0.39 1.15 0.79
N ILE A 26 -0.43 0.28 1.79
CA ILE A 26 -1.64 -0.09 2.51
C ILE A 26 -1.63 0.71 3.81
N VAL A 27 -2.63 1.56 4.02
CA VAL A 27 -2.68 2.43 5.22
C VAL A 27 -2.97 1.63 6.49
N GLY A 28 -2.52 2.11 7.64
CA GLY A 28 -2.60 1.36 8.91
C GLY A 28 -4.02 1.09 9.42
N ASN A 29 -5.02 1.82 8.92
CA ASN A 29 -6.44 1.56 9.17
C ASN A 29 -7.11 0.73 8.06
N ALA A 30 -6.33 -0.03 7.29
CA ALA A 30 -6.86 -0.90 6.25
C ALA A 30 -7.80 -1.96 6.82
N ARG A 31 -8.85 -2.25 6.06
CA ARG A 31 -9.91 -3.18 6.42
C ARG A 31 -9.44 -4.63 6.30
N PRO A 32 -10.06 -5.56 7.05
CA PRO A 32 -9.63 -6.95 7.11
C PRO A 32 -9.52 -7.63 5.75
N GLU A 33 -10.41 -7.32 4.80
CA GLU A 33 -10.40 -7.92 3.46
C GLU A 33 -9.14 -7.58 2.66
N LEU A 34 -8.62 -6.34 2.76
CA LEU A 34 -7.39 -5.95 2.08
C LEU A 34 -6.16 -6.52 2.79
N LEU A 35 -6.17 -6.54 4.13
CA LEU A 35 -5.09 -7.14 4.92
C LEU A 35 -4.96 -8.65 4.67
N GLN A 36 -6.09 -9.37 4.64
CA GLN A 36 -6.12 -10.79 4.34
C GLN A 36 -5.59 -11.05 2.92
N TRP A 37 -6.04 -10.28 1.93
CA TRP A 37 -5.54 -10.39 0.57
C TRP A 37 -4.03 -10.14 0.49
N HIS A 38 -3.52 -9.11 1.18
CA HIS A 38 -2.10 -8.80 1.21
C HIS A 38 -1.25 -9.93 1.81
N GLN A 39 -1.73 -10.56 2.89
CA GLN A 39 -1.07 -11.72 3.51
C GLN A 39 -1.02 -12.94 2.58
N GLN A 40 -2.10 -13.17 1.83
CA GLN A 40 -2.21 -14.28 0.87
C GLN A 40 -1.39 -14.03 -0.41
N ASN A 41 -1.11 -12.77 -0.71
CA ASN A 41 -0.39 -12.35 -1.91
C ASN A 41 0.84 -11.53 -1.48
N PRO A 42 1.95 -12.16 -1.10
CA PRO A 42 3.16 -11.43 -0.73
C PRO A 42 3.76 -10.72 -1.95
N ALA A 43 4.18 -9.46 -1.77
CA ALA A 43 5.02 -8.75 -2.73
C ALA A 43 5.96 -7.80 -2.01
N ASN A 44 7.19 -7.73 -2.50
CA ASN A 44 8.27 -6.90 -1.96
C ASN A 44 8.14 -5.41 -2.28
N HIS A 45 7.26 -5.03 -3.21
CA HIS A 45 6.98 -3.64 -3.56
C HIS A 45 5.74 -3.08 -2.85
N ARG A 46 5.18 -3.79 -1.87
CA ARG A 46 4.07 -3.31 -1.03
C ARG A 46 4.53 -3.07 0.39
N TYR A 47 4.11 -1.94 0.94
CA TYR A 47 4.37 -1.52 2.30
C TYR A 47 3.06 -1.41 3.07
N LEU A 48 2.98 -2.06 4.22
CA LEU A 48 1.89 -1.89 5.17
C LEU A 48 2.33 -0.84 6.19
N ALA A 49 1.71 0.34 6.12
CA ALA A 49 2.02 1.46 7.00
C ALA A 49 1.43 1.24 8.40
N GLN A 50 2.07 1.83 9.41
CA GLN A 50 1.56 1.85 10.78
C GLN A 50 0.57 3.01 10.99
N ASN A 51 0.80 4.15 10.34
CA ASN A 51 -0.05 5.32 10.44
C ASN A 51 -1.32 5.22 9.59
N PHE A 52 -2.35 5.93 10.02
CA PHE A 52 -3.69 5.87 9.42
C PHE A 52 -3.87 6.93 8.34
N CYS A 53 -4.75 6.64 7.38
CA CYS A 53 -5.17 7.58 6.33
C CYS A 53 -3.96 8.27 5.64
N ALA A 54 -4.00 9.59 5.50
CA ALA A 54 -2.95 10.36 4.84
C ALA A 54 -1.57 10.25 5.53
N ALA A 55 -1.54 10.04 6.85
CA ALA A 55 -0.27 9.84 7.56
C ALA A 55 0.40 8.53 7.15
N GLY A 56 -0.39 7.47 6.88
CA GLY A 56 0.12 6.22 6.32
C GLY A 56 0.68 6.38 4.90
N ILE A 57 0.08 7.25 4.09
CA ILE A 57 0.60 7.59 2.76
C ILE A 57 1.96 8.30 2.88
N LEU A 58 2.07 9.32 3.75
CA LEU A 58 3.34 10.03 3.98
C LEU A 58 4.44 9.08 4.47
N GLU A 59 4.11 8.19 5.41
CA GLU A 59 5.01 7.14 5.89
C GLU A 59 5.50 6.25 4.76
N GLY A 60 4.58 5.72 3.94
CA GLY A 60 4.95 4.85 2.81
C GLY A 60 5.75 5.58 1.73
N LEU A 61 5.48 6.86 1.47
CA LEU A 61 6.26 7.67 0.53
C LEU A 61 7.69 7.89 1.03
N LYS A 62 7.89 8.12 2.33
CA LYS A 62 9.22 8.15 2.96
C LYS A 62 9.91 6.79 2.88
N HIS A 63 9.18 5.71 3.15
CA HIS A 63 9.70 4.33 3.02
C HIS A 63 10.23 4.03 1.62
N PHE A 64 9.56 4.54 0.58
CA PHE A 64 9.97 4.39 -0.81
C PHE A 64 10.87 5.53 -1.34
N SER A 65 11.36 6.42 -0.48
CA SER A 65 12.26 7.53 -0.83
C SER A 65 11.69 8.53 -1.86
N PHE A 66 10.37 8.71 -1.89
CA PHE A 66 9.72 9.80 -2.66
C PHE A 66 9.69 11.13 -1.91
N LEU A 67 9.73 11.08 -0.58
CA LEU A 67 9.70 12.24 0.30
C LEU A 67 10.77 12.11 1.40
N GLU A 68 11.30 13.24 1.84
CA GLU A 68 12.21 13.35 3.00
C GLU A 68 11.42 13.55 4.31
#